data_AF-A0A943UF89-F1
#
_entry.id   AF-A0A943UF89-F1
#
_cell.length_a   1.000
_cell.length_b   1.000
_cell.length_c   1.000
_cell.angle_alpha   90.00
_cell.angle_beta   90.00
_cell.angle_gamma   90.00
#
_symmetry.space_group_name_H-M   'P 1'
#
loop_
_entity.id
_entity.type
_entity.pdbx_description
1 polymer ?
#
loop_
_entity_poly.entity_id
_entity_poly.type
_entity_poly.pdbx_seq_one_letter_code
_entity_poly.pdbx_strand_id
1 'polypeptide(L)'
;MAKKIPKFSYTGQCSTGSDDTYWYIFLTTSGTLTFDYAKASVDVGCVGGGGSSACIQQDGNPAGGSGGGGGYLASGKAAVEAKKGYAVTVGAGGAAPAAWAAGNDGGTTSALGISALGGKGAGKMGWKDSGTPGAGTGAGGRGGSEVSASPTEGGDGGYVLGFGPYGGGGGGGGGTWIGGAKGGAGGGGNGGTGGTDGVDGGYGHPGQVSTGGGAGGPGGGYEGTQGGEAAAGGSGIVILRGTQDDLLPVFFNGVQLSEIWLNGVKAGGLIRDGVRVFTRRMKACFA
;
A
#
# COMPACT_ATOMS: atom_id res chain seq x y z
N MET A 1 26.95 -16.39 7.88
CA MET A 1 25.94 -16.40 8.96
C MET A 1 24.62 -16.84 8.36
N ALA A 2 23.87 -17.72 9.04
CA ALA A 2 22.54 -18.11 8.57
C ALA A 2 21.61 -16.89 8.58
N LYS A 3 21.00 -16.56 7.43
CA LYS A 3 20.00 -15.48 7.29
C LYS A 3 18.81 -15.83 8.18
N LYS A 4 18.48 -14.98 9.15
CA LYS A 4 17.47 -15.29 10.16
C LYS A 4 16.47 -14.16 10.27
N ILE A 5 15.26 -14.44 9.80
CA ILE A 5 14.09 -13.67 10.15
C ILE A 5 13.80 -13.95 11.64
N PRO A 6 13.57 -12.92 12.47
CA PRO A 6 13.27 -13.11 13.88
C PRO A 6 12.03 -14.00 14.04
N LYS A 7 11.98 -14.80 15.11
CA LYS A 7 10.80 -15.63 15.37
C LYS A 7 9.61 -14.73 15.76
N PHE A 8 8.50 -14.90 15.05
CA PHE A 8 7.26 -14.13 15.24
C PHE A 8 6.04 -14.99 14.95
N SER A 9 4.87 -14.53 15.40
CA SER A 9 3.56 -15.01 14.97
C SER A 9 2.73 -13.86 14.42
N TYR A 10 1.90 -14.16 13.43
CA TYR A 10 0.96 -13.22 12.86
C TYR A 10 -0.37 -13.91 12.57
N THR A 11 -1.48 -13.29 12.96
CA THR A 11 -2.82 -13.88 12.74
C THR A 11 -3.37 -13.59 11.35
N GLY A 12 -2.79 -12.60 10.64
CA GLY A 12 -3.13 -12.29 9.26
C GLY A 12 -2.24 -13.03 8.25
N GLN A 13 -2.40 -12.69 6.97
CA GLN A 13 -1.54 -13.18 5.89
C GLN A 13 -0.26 -12.36 5.81
N CYS A 14 0.86 -13.05 5.63
CA CYS A 14 2.15 -12.41 5.45
C CYS A 14 3.07 -13.25 4.55
N SER A 15 4.10 -12.58 4.03
CA SER A 15 5.26 -13.23 3.44
C SER A 15 6.53 -12.66 4.07
N THR A 16 7.65 -13.37 3.91
CA THR A 16 8.93 -12.96 4.51
C THR A 16 10.04 -13.05 3.48
N GLY A 17 11.08 -12.25 3.69
CA GLY A 17 12.27 -12.25 2.85
C GLY A 17 13.51 -11.91 3.66
N SER A 18 14.69 -12.13 3.09
CA SER A 18 15.94 -11.68 3.69
C SER A 18 17.03 -11.52 2.64
N ASP A 19 17.92 -10.57 2.87
CA ASP A 19 19.21 -10.46 2.21
C ASP A 19 20.35 -10.53 3.24
N ASP A 20 21.56 -10.12 2.86
CA ASP A 20 22.73 -10.17 3.74
C ASP A 20 22.71 -9.09 4.83
N THR A 21 21.89 -8.05 4.67
CA THR A 21 21.82 -6.89 5.56
C THR A 21 20.54 -6.88 6.40
N TYR A 22 19.42 -7.24 5.80
CA TYR A 22 18.09 -7.08 6.36
C TYR A 22 17.24 -8.35 6.27
N TRP A 23 16.31 -8.49 7.21
CA TRP A 23 15.12 -9.33 7.08
C TRP A 23 13.91 -8.44 6.78
N TYR A 24 12.91 -9.02 6.14
CA TYR A 24 11.68 -8.36 5.73
C TYR A 24 10.46 -9.19 6.09
N ILE A 25 9.39 -8.53 6.53
CA ILE A 25 8.07 -9.12 6.73
C ILE A 25 7.05 -8.23 6.02
N PHE A 26 6.30 -8.80 5.09
CA PHE A 26 5.24 -8.13 4.33
C PHE A 26 3.89 -8.61 4.83
N LEU A 27 3.12 -7.73 5.46
CA LEU A 27 1.80 -8.02 6.04
C LEU A 27 0.72 -7.50 5.10
N THR A 28 -0.08 -8.39 4.53
CA THR A 28 -1.01 -8.09 3.43
C THR A 28 -2.47 -8.04 3.84
N THR A 29 -2.81 -8.51 5.05
CA THR A 29 -4.13 -8.38 5.67
C THR A 29 -3.97 -7.91 7.11
N SER A 30 -5.01 -7.34 7.72
CA SER A 30 -5.00 -6.98 9.15
C SER A 30 -4.81 -8.20 10.06
N GLY A 31 -4.27 -7.98 11.25
CA GLY A 31 -4.03 -9.03 12.24
C GLY A 31 -3.23 -8.55 13.46
N THR A 32 -2.88 -9.49 14.33
CA THR A 32 -2.04 -9.23 15.51
C THR A 32 -0.65 -9.82 15.29
N LEU A 33 0.37 -8.96 15.36
CA LEU A 33 1.78 -9.33 15.23
C LEU A 33 2.41 -9.47 16.62
N THR A 34 3.09 -10.59 16.85
CA THR A 34 3.83 -10.84 18.10
C THR A 34 5.24 -11.31 17.77
N PHE A 35 6.25 -10.65 18.32
CA PHE A 35 7.63 -11.14 18.26
C PHE A 35 7.94 -11.99 19.49
N ASP A 36 8.68 -13.09 19.34
CA ASP A 36 9.10 -13.90 20.49
C ASP A 36 10.10 -13.16 21.38
N TYR A 37 10.83 -12.20 20.79
CA TYR A 37 11.91 -11.45 21.44
C TYR A 37 11.82 -9.95 21.15
N ALA A 38 12.27 -9.13 22.09
CA ALA A 38 12.27 -7.69 21.90
C ALA A 38 13.30 -7.27 20.83
N LYS A 39 12.98 -6.23 20.05
CA LYS A 39 13.91 -5.56 19.14
C LYS A 39 13.90 -4.06 19.42
N ALA A 40 15.09 -3.49 19.56
CA ALA A 40 15.25 -2.06 19.87
C ALA A 40 14.85 -1.15 18.70
N SER A 41 14.94 -1.64 17.46
CA SER A 41 14.57 -0.87 16.28
C SER A 41 14.15 -1.78 15.13
N VAL A 42 12.96 -1.54 14.61
CA VAL A 42 12.40 -2.10 13.38
C VAL A 42 11.95 -0.93 12.51
N ASP A 43 12.38 -0.91 11.25
CA ASP A 43 11.84 -0.02 10.24
C ASP A 43 10.44 -0.49 9.86
N VAL A 44 9.50 0.44 9.81
CA VAL A 44 8.10 0.20 9.49
C VAL A 44 7.73 1.07 8.30
N GLY A 45 7.21 0.45 7.25
CA GLY A 45 6.61 1.10 6.10
C GLY A 45 5.13 0.77 6.03
N CYS A 46 4.28 1.77 5.83
CA CYS A 46 2.84 1.61 5.65
C CYS A 46 2.43 2.23 4.32
N VAL A 47 1.59 1.53 3.57
CA VAL A 47 0.91 2.03 2.38
C VAL A 47 -0.59 1.93 2.62
N GLY A 48 -1.32 3.03 2.52
CA GLY A 48 -2.79 3.04 2.63
C GLY A 48 -3.47 2.29 1.48
N GLY A 49 -4.75 1.99 1.61
CA GLY A 49 -5.55 1.49 0.49
C GLY A 49 -5.76 2.58 -0.58
N GLY A 50 -5.88 2.20 -1.84
CA GLY A 50 -6.21 3.14 -2.92
C GLY A 50 -7.69 3.51 -2.94
N GLY A 51 -8.04 4.67 -3.50
CA GLY A 51 -9.42 5.10 -3.72
C GLY A 51 -10.06 4.41 -4.92
N SER A 52 -11.40 4.32 -4.93
CA SER A 52 -12.15 3.86 -6.10
C SER A 52 -12.35 4.97 -7.14
N SER A 53 -12.73 4.55 -8.34
CA SER A 53 -13.10 5.46 -9.43
C SER A 53 -14.51 6.01 -9.25
N ALA A 54 -14.87 7.00 -10.06
CA ALA A 54 -16.26 7.43 -10.21
C ALA A 54 -17.05 6.40 -11.05
N CYS A 55 -18.39 6.44 -10.99
CA CYS A 55 -19.28 5.55 -11.77
C CYS A 55 -20.11 6.31 -12.82
N ILE A 56 -20.13 5.83 -14.07
CA ILE A 56 -20.78 6.47 -15.25
C ILE A 56 -21.92 5.61 -15.82
N GLN A 57 -22.55 4.74 -15.03
CA GLN A 57 -23.66 3.92 -15.51
C GLN A 57 -24.91 4.78 -15.84
N GLN A 58 -24.87 5.50 -16.95
CA GLN A 58 -25.91 6.37 -17.49
C GLN A 58 -25.89 6.28 -19.02
N ASP A 59 -27.09 6.16 -19.60
CA ASP A 59 -27.28 6.11 -21.04
C ASP A 59 -26.89 7.44 -21.70
N GLY A 60 -26.08 7.35 -22.75
CA GLY A 60 -25.73 8.49 -23.59
C GLY A 60 -24.84 9.55 -22.92
N ASN A 61 -24.18 9.24 -21.79
CA ASN A 61 -23.13 10.11 -21.25
C ASN A 61 -21.77 9.75 -21.88
N PRO A 62 -21.20 10.60 -22.75
CA PRO A 62 -19.97 10.27 -23.47
C PRO A 62 -18.69 10.51 -22.66
N ALA A 63 -18.78 11.10 -21.47
CA ALA A 63 -17.59 11.34 -20.65
C ALA A 63 -17.12 10.06 -19.96
N GLY A 64 -15.83 9.77 -20.08
CA GLY A 64 -15.13 8.79 -19.27
C GLY A 64 -14.90 9.29 -17.85
N GLY A 65 -14.82 8.38 -16.89
CA GLY A 65 -14.75 8.66 -15.48
C GLY A 65 -13.30 8.83 -15.04
N SER A 66 -13.10 9.62 -14.00
CA SER A 66 -11.77 9.75 -13.41
C SER A 66 -11.40 8.55 -12.54
N GLY A 67 -10.11 8.23 -12.52
CA GLY A 67 -9.54 7.21 -11.65
C GLY A 67 -9.39 7.67 -10.20
N GLY A 68 -9.36 6.71 -9.28
CA GLY A 68 -9.05 6.91 -7.87
C GLY A 68 -7.56 7.16 -7.63
N GLY A 69 -7.23 7.85 -6.55
CA GLY A 69 -5.86 8.10 -6.13
C GLY A 69 -5.27 6.90 -5.41
N GLY A 70 -3.96 6.70 -5.52
CA GLY A 70 -3.27 5.66 -4.77
C GLY A 70 -3.13 5.99 -3.28
N GLY A 71 -2.98 4.98 -2.45
CA GLY A 71 -2.70 5.10 -1.02
C GLY A 71 -1.48 5.96 -0.73
N TYR A 72 -1.52 6.70 0.37
CA TYR A 72 -0.35 7.44 0.84
C TYR A 72 0.68 6.47 1.42
N LEU A 73 1.95 6.88 1.43
CA LEU A 73 3.03 6.13 2.09
C LEU A 73 3.48 6.85 3.36
N ALA A 74 3.84 6.07 4.37
CA ALA A 74 4.51 6.55 5.56
C ALA A 74 5.58 5.55 5.99
N SER A 75 6.65 6.04 6.59
CA SER A 75 7.66 5.17 7.21
C SER A 75 8.22 5.76 8.49
N GLY A 76 8.66 4.89 9.38
CA GLY A 76 9.30 5.27 10.63
C GLY A 76 10.01 4.10 11.29
N LYS A 77 10.42 4.30 12.55
CA LYS A 77 11.07 3.27 13.36
C LYS A 77 10.24 3.01 14.61
N ALA A 78 10.20 1.76 15.04
CA ALA A 78 9.56 1.35 16.28
C ALA A 78 10.42 0.36 17.06
N ALA A 79 10.32 0.40 18.39
CA ALA A 79 10.80 -0.68 19.25
C ALA A 79 9.66 -1.68 19.46
N VAL A 80 10.01 -2.96 19.59
CA VAL A 80 9.05 -4.03 19.90
C VAL A 80 9.48 -4.76 21.17
N GLU A 81 8.51 -5.08 22.00
CA GLU A 81 8.66 -5.84 23.23
C GLU A 81 8.43 -7.32 22.94
N ALA A 82 9.13 -8.18 23.69
CA ALA A 82 8.96 -9.62 23.58
C ALA A 82 7.54 -10.01 23.98
N LYS A 83 6.91 -10.88 23.18
CA LYS A 83 5.60 -11.50 23.43
C LYS A 83 4.42 -10.53 23.54
N LYS A 84 4.62 -9.26 23.19
CA LYS A 84 3.54 -8.27 23.11
C LYS A 84 2.84 -8.37 21.76
N GLY A 85 1.52 -8.42 21.79
CA GLY A 85 0.68 -8.37 20.60
C GLY A 85 0.50 -6.93 20.11
N TYR A 86 0.80 -6.70 18.84
CA TYR A 86 0.64 -5.42 18.17
C TYR A 86 -0.44 -5.52 17.12
N ALA A 87 -1.46 -4.65 17.21
CA ALA A 87 -2.47 -4.53 16.17
C ALA A 87 -1.82 -3.99 14.89
N VAL A 88 -2.12 -4.65 13.77
CA VAL A 88 -1.78 -4.22 12.42
C VAL A 88 -3.08 -4.08 11.65
N THR A 89 -3.31 -2.89 11.10
CA THR A 89 -4.44 -2.58 10.23
C THR A 89 -3.91 -2.40 8.82
N VAL A 90 -4.38 -3.22 7.89
CA VAL A 90 -4.18 -3.00 6.46
C VAL A 90 -5.41 -2.31 5.90
N GLY A 91 -5.22 -1.13 5.33
CA GLY A 91 -6.28 -0.34 4.73
C GLY A 91 -6.91 -1.06 3.54
N ALA A 92 -8.22 -1.25 3.57
CA ALA A 92 -8.95 -1.74 2.40
C ALA A 92 -8.89 -0.72 1.26
N GLY A 93 -9.02 -1.17 0.01
CA GLY A 93 -9.28 -0.24 -1.07
C GLY A 93 -10.67 0.39 -0.94
N GLY A 94 -10.85 1.58 -1.50
CA GLY A 94 -12.16 2.21 -1.60
C GLY A 94 -13.11 1.30 -2.39
N ALA A 95 -14.29 1.03 -1.83
CA ALA A 95 -15.29 0.23 -2.51
C ALA A 95 -15.77 0.93 -3.79
N ALA A 96 -16.07 0.16 -4.84
CA ALA A 96 -16.73 0.71 -6.02
C ALA A 96 -18.05 1.38 -5.60
N PRO A 97 -18.27 2.66 -5.96
CA PRO A 97 -19.50 3.34 -5.61
C PRO A 97 -20.69 2.83 -6.44
N ALA A 98 -21.90 3.13 -5.96
CA ALA A 98 -23.11 2.94 -6.74
C ALA A 98 -23.13 3.85 -7.99
N ALA A 99 -24.08 3.60 -8.89
CA ALA A 99 -24.31 4.43 -10.07
C ALA A 99 -24.35 5.93 -9.73
N TRP A 100 -23.58 6.74 -10.47
CA TRP A 100 -23.56 8.20 -10.36
C TRP A 100 -23.03 8.78 -9.04
N ALA A 101 -22.34 7.98 -8.24
CA ALA A 101 -21.70 8.45 -7.02
C ALA A 101 -20.20 8.74 -7.23
N ALA A 102 -19.67 9.61 -6.37
CA ALA A 102 -18.22 9.80 -6.23
C ALA A 102 -17.57 8.49 -5.77
N GLY A 103 -16.31 8.30 -6.14
CA GLY A 103 -15.47 7.25 -5.60
C GLY A 103 -15.36 7.37 -4.08
N ASN A 104 -15.17 6.22 -3.45
CA ASN A 104 -14.91 6.10 -2.02
C ASN A 104 -13.40 6.13 -1.76
N ASP A 105 -13.04 6.73 -0.63
CA ASP A 105 -11.67 6.75 -0.13
C ASP A 105 -11.19 5.35 0.28
N GLY A 106 -9.90 5.10 0.11
CA GLY A 106 -9.23 3.94 0.69
C GLY A 106 -9.09 4.04 2.21
N GLY A 107 -8.93 2.89 2.84
CA GLY A 107 -8.68 2.77 4.27
C GLY A 107 -7.25 3.12 4.65
N THR A 108 -7.08 3.59 5.90
CA THR A 108 -5.77 3.82 6.52
C THR A 108 -5.07 2.50 6.86
N THR A 109 -3.77 2.42 6.58
CA THR A 109 -2.90 1.32 7.01
C THR A 109 -2.05 1.78 8.18
N SER A 110 -1.96 0.97 9.24
CA SER A 110 -1.15 1.30 10.42
C SER A 110 -0.52 0.09 11.09
N ALA A 111 0.67 0.27 11.63
CA ALA A 111 1.37 -0.69 12.45
C ALA A 111 2.41 0.01 13.33
N LEU A 112 2.57 -0.45 14.58
CA LEU A 112 3.64 -0.01 15.48
C LEU A 112 3.74 1.52 15.63
N GLY A 113 2.60 2.23 15.60
CA GLY A 113 2.52 3.68 15.72
C GLY A 113 2.77 4.46 14.41
N ILE A 114 3.09 3.78 13.31
CA ILE A 114 3.18 4.39 11.98
C ILE A 114 1.85 4.21 11.25
N SER A 115 1.41 5.25 10.53
CA SER A 115 0.11 5.26 9.86
C SER A 115 0.20 5.98 8.51
N ALA A 116 -0.40 5.40 7.49
CA ALA A 116 -0.52 5.97 6.15
C ALA A 116 -1.99 6.00 5.74
N LEU A 117 -2.47 7.19 5.35
CA LEU A 117 -3.86 7.39 4.94
C LEU A 117 -4.15 6.67 3.62
N GLY A 118 -5.42 6.32 3.40
CA GLY A 118 -5.86 5.84 2.10
C GLY A 118 -5.92 6.95 1.04
N GLY A 119 -5.84 6.55 -0.22
CA GLY A 119 -6.01 7.41 -1.37
C GLY A 119 -7.46 7.88 -1.48
N LYS A 120 -7.65 9.06 -2.07
CA LYS A 120 -8.99 9.62 -2.27
C LYS A 120 -9.70 8.94 -3.43
N GLY A 121 -10.99 8.69 -3.26
CA GLY A 121 -11.85 8.31 -4.36
C GLY A 121 -11.93 9.44 -5.40
N ALA A 122 -12.24 9.09 -6.64
CA ALA A 122 -12.51 10.12 -7.65
C ALA A 122 -13.73 10.96 -7.25
N GLY A 123 -13.71 12.25 -7.55
CA GLY A 123 -14.81 13.15 -7.24
C GLY A 123 -16.07 12.86 -8.06
N LYS A 124 -17.19 13.39 -7.57
CA LYS A 124 -18.47 13.28 -8.27
C LYS A 124 -18.37 13.91 -9.68
N MET A 125 -19.01 13.27 -10.64
CA MET A 125 -19.08 13.74 -12.01
C MET A 125 -20.25 14.71 -12.22
N GLY A 126 -20.10 15.59 -13.21
CA GLY A 126 -21.17 16.37 -13.81
C GLY A 126 -21.66 15.72 -15.11
N TRP A 127 -22.77 16.19 -15.67
CA TRP A 127 -23.22 15.78 -17.00
C TRP A 127 -22.15 16.17 -18.03
N LYS A 128 -21.61 15.19 -18.77
CA LYS A 128 -20.52 15.37 -19.75
C LYS A 128 -19.17 15.77 -19.14
N ASP A 129 -19.01 15.66 -17.81
CA ASP A 129 -17.77 15.93 -17.09
C ASP A 129 -17.20 14.66 -16.46
N SER A 130 -15.89 14.48 -16.55
CA SER A 130 -15.17 13.29 -16.07
C SER A 130 -15.02 13.18 -14.54
N GLY A 131 -15.49 14.18 -13.78
CA GLY A 131 -15.20 14.34 -12.35
C GLY A 131 -13.75 14.74 -12.07
N THR A 132 -13.41 14.94 -10.80
CA THR A 132 -12.05 15.25 -10.37
C THR A 132 -11.28 13.97 -10.06
N PRO A 133 -10.02 13.81 -10.51
CA PRO A 133 -9.25 12.63 -10.15
C PRO A 133 -8.98 12.52 -8.65
N GLY A 134 -8.89 11.29 -8.16
CA GLY A 134 -8.59 11.05 -6.74
C GLY A 134 -7.16 11.46 -6.40
N ALA A 135 -6.98 12.13 -5.27
CA ALA A 135 -5.66 12.48 -4.73
C ALA A 135 -5.00 11.29 -4.01
N GLY A 136 -3.67 11.24 -4.02
CA GLY A 136 -2.91 10.13 -3.46
C GLY A 136 -1.42 10.35 -3.65
N THR A 137 -0.61 9.32 -3.38
CA THR A 137 0.79 9.32 -3.81
C THR A 137 0.87 9.47 -5.32
N GLY A 138 0.25 8.54 -6.03
CA GLY A 138 -0.15 8.69 -7.42
C GLY A 138 -1.55 9.31 -7.47
N ALA A 139 -1.69 10.46 -8.11
CA ALA A 139 -2.99 11.03 -8.42
C ALA A 139 -3.71 10.17 -9.47
N GLY A 140 -5.04 10.08 -9.41
CA GLY A 140 -5.82 9.47 -10.47
C GLY A 140 -5.69 10.24 -11.79
N GLY A 141 -5.97 9.55 -12.88
CA GLY A 141 -6.13 10.13 -14.20
C GLY A 141 -7.53 10.69 -14.40
N ARG A 142 -7.62 11.83 -15.09
CA ARG A 142 -8.88 12.40 -15.59
C ARG A 142 -9.40 11.59 -16.77
N GLY A 143 -10.69 11.26 -16.76
CA GLY A 143 -11.35 10.64 -17.91
C GLY A 143 -11.56 11.59 -19.08
N GLY A 144 -11.84 11.05 -20.27
CA GLY A 144 -12.17 11.84 -21.46
C GLY A 144 -13.53 12.55 -21.31
N SER A 145 -13.72 13.67 -21.99
CA SER A 145 -14.98 14.42 -22.04
C SER A 145 -15.38 14.76 -23.48
N GLU A 146 -16.57 15.31 -23.70
CA GLU A 146 -17.01 15.73 -25.06
C GLU A 146 -16.09 16.77 -25.71
N VAL A 147 -15.49 17.64 -24.91
CA VAL A 147 -14.58 18.69 -25.37
C VAL A 147 -13.12 18.21 -25.48
N SER A 148 -12.78 17.07 -24.87
CA SER A 148 -11.47 16.43 -24.97
C SER A 148 -11.60 14.95 -24.63
N ALA A 149 -11.85 14.12 -25.64
CA ALA A 149 -12.10 12.69 -25.46
C ALA A 149 -10.88 11.90 -24.93
N SER A 150 -9.69 12.53 -24.86
CA SER A 150 -8.44 11.90 -24.39
C SER A 150 -8.37 11.85 -22.85
N PRO A 151 -8.37 10.65 -22.25
CA PRO A 151 -8.07 10.50 -20.84
C PRO A 151 -6.59 10.73 -20.53
N THR A 152 -6.29 10.91 -19.26
CA THR A 152 -4.91 11.06 -18.75
C THR A 152 -4.51 9.87 -17.89
N GLU A 153 -3.22 9.56 -17.91
CA GLU A 153 -2.64 8.48 -17.10
C GLU A 153 -2.74 8.80 -15.62
N GLY A 154 -2.81 7.74 -14.80
CA GLY A 154 -2.63 7.88 -13.36
C GLY A 154 -1.17 8.18 -13.02
N GLY A 155 -0.95 9.00 -12.00
CA GLY A 155 0.39 9.29 -11.49
C GLY A 155 1.03 8.06 -10.85
N ASP A 156 2.35 7.94 -11.00
CA ASP A 156 3.13 6.84 -10.43
C ASP A 156 3.16 6.89 -8.89
N GLY A 157 3.27 5.70 -8.30
CA GLY A 157 3.46 5.49 -6.88
C GLY A 157 4.90 5.73 -6.42
N GLY A 158 5.11 5.62 -5.11
CA GLY A 158 6.39 5.86 -4.45
C GLY A 158 7.02 4.58 -3.89
N TYR A 159 8.19 4.74 -3.26
CA TYR A 159 8.93 3.65 -2.64
C TYR A 159 8.91 3.79 -1.13
N VAL A 160 8.71 2.67 -0.41
CA VAL A 160 8.81 2.62 1.05
C VAL A 160 9.83 1.56 1.46
N LEU A 161 10.82 1.97 2.24
CA LEU A 161 11.95 1.12 2.66
C LEU A 161 12.73 0.47 1.49
N GLY A 162 12.72 1.09 0.31
CA GLY A 162 13.36 0.58 -0.91
C GLY A 162 12.50 -0.39 -1.73
N PHE A 163 11.27 -0.69 -1.28
CA PHE A 163 10.30 -1.49 -2.02
C PHE A 163 9.28 -0.60 -2.72
N GLY A 164 8.82 -1.03 -3.89
CA GLY A 164 7.83 -0.34 -4.67
C GLY A 164 8.07 -0.50 -6.17
N PRO A 165 7.40 0.31 -7.00
CA PRO A 165 6.50 1.38 -6.59
C PRO A 165 5.21 0.88 -5.90
N TYR A 166 4.62 1.72 -5.05
CA TYR A 166 3.35 1.51 -4.34
C TYR A 166 2.49 2.77 -4.36
N GLY A 167 1.18 2.62 -4.38
CA GLY A 167 0.24 3.75 -4.35
C GLY A 167 0.14 4.49 -5.68
N GLY A 168 0.23 3.77 -6.81
CA GLY A 168 -0.03 4.36 -8.13
C GLY A 168 -1.51 4.73 -8.30
N GLY A 169 -1.80 5.86 -8.94
CA GLY A 169 -3.17 6.28 -9.24
C GLY A 169 -3.79 5.50 -10.41
N GLY A 170 -5.11 5.34 -10.44
CA GLY A 170 -5.77 4.70 -11.57
C GLY A 170 -5.88 5.63 -12.78
N GLY A 171 -5.84 5.09 -13.99
CA GLY A 171 -5.97 5.86 -15.24
C GLY A 171 -7.40 6.36 -15.48
N GLY A 172 -7.55 7.46 -16.21
CA GLY A 172 -8.87 7.94 -16.62
C GLY A 172 -9.51 7.05 -17.69
N GLY A 173 -10.83 6.87 -17.65
CA GLY A 173 -11.56 6.17 -18.71
C GLY A 173 -11.73 7.03 -19.96
N GLY A 174 -11.79 6.39 -21.12
CA GLY A 174 -11.96 7.07 -22.40
C GLY A 174 -13.37 7.63 -22.58
N GLY A 175 -13.49 8.75 -23.28
CA GLY A 175 -14.78 9.25 -23.73
C GLY A 175 -15.09 8.76 -25.14
N THR A 176 -16.33 8.36 -25.43
CA THR A 176 -16.74 7.83 -26.75
C THR A 176 -15.82 6.70 -27.25
N TRP A 177 -15.44 6.66 -28.52
CA TRP A 177 -14.57 5.64 -29.13
C TRP A 177 -13.10 5.63 -28.67
N ILE A 178 -12.72 6.43 -27.65
CA ILE A 178 -11.32 6.53 -27.19
C ILE A 178 -11.01 5.47 -26.12
N GLY A 179 -9.79 4.92 -26.20
CA GLY A 179 -9.25 4.01 -25.19
C GLY A 179 -9.05 4.68 -23.84
N GLY A 180 -9.25 3.92 -22.76
CA GLY A 180 -8.87 4.36 -21.42
C GLY A 180 -7.36 4.54 -21.27
N ALA A 181 -6.95 5.41 -20.35
CA ALA A 181 -5.55 5.64 -20.04
C ALA A 181 -4.99 4.61 -19.06
N LYS A 182 -3.67 4.47 -19.05
CA LYS A 182 -2.97 3.55 -18.17
C LYS A 182 -3.02 4.03 -16.71
N GLY A 183 -3.09 3.08 -15.78
CA GLY A 183 -2.81 3.33 -14.37
C GLY A 183 -1.32 3.57 -14.11
N GLY A 184 -1.02 4.37 -13.09
CA GLY A 184 0.34 4.65 -12.66
C GLY A 184 1.03 3.41 -12.09
N ALA A 185 2.36 3.40 -12.18
CA ALA A 185 3.19 2.36 -11.61
C ALA A 185 2.94 2.23 -10.09
N GLY A 186 2.96 1.00 -9.57
CA GLY A 186 2.60 0.74 -8.17
C GLY A 186 1.13 0.42 -7.96
N GLY A 187 0.52 -0.22 -8.98
CA GLY A 187 -0.74 -0.92 -8.86
C GLY A 187 -1.98 -0.15 -9.34
N GLY A 188 -1.82 0.98 -10.02
CA GLY A 188 -2.95 1.72 -10.57
C GLY A 188 -3.73 0.88 -11.60
N GLY A 189 -5.05 0.86 -11.49
CA GLY A 189 -5.93 0.23 -12.49
C GLY A 189 -6.00 1.06 -13.78
N ASN A 190 -6.07 0.39 -14.92
CA ASN A 190 -6.29 1.06 -16.20
C ASN A 190 -7.73 1.57 -16.33
N GLY A 191 -7.91 2.66 -17.06
CA GLY A 191 -9.24 3.14 -17.43
C GLY A 191 -9.91 2.25 -18.48
N GLY A 192 -11.23 2.25 -18.50
CA GLY A 192 -12.03 1.58 -19.52
C GLY A 192 -12.06 2.37 -20.82
N THR A 193 -12.12 1.67 -21.95
CA THR A 193 -12.43 2.26 -23.28
C THR A 193 -13.85 2.82 -23.26
N GLY A 194 -14.12 3.97 -23.87
CA GLY A 194 -15.51 4.41 -24.01
C GLY A 194 -16.29 3.60 -25.06
N GLY A 195 -17.61 3.80 -25.08
CA GLY A 195 -18.55 3.08 -25.91
C GLY A 195 -18.56 3.54 -27.37
N THR A 196 -19.16 2.70 -28.22
CA THR A 196 -19.41 2.95 -29.65
C THR A 196 -20.85 2.58 -29.99
N ASP A 197 -21.30 2.79 -31.24
CA ASP A 197 -22.64 2.39 -31.70
C ASP A 197 -23.00 0.97 -31.28
N GLY A 198 -23.99 0.83 -30.38
CA GLY A 198 -24.45 -0.46 -29.87
C GLY A 198 -23.52 -1.17 -28.88
N VAL A 199 -22.46 -0.50 -28.40
CA VAL A 199 -21.49 -1.03 -27.43
C VAL A 199 -21.37 -0.10 -26.22
N ASP A 200 -21.55 -0.64 -25.03
CA ASP A 200 -21.37 0.06 -23.76
C ASP A 200 -19.90 0.43 -23.49
N GLY A 201 -19.71 1.42 -22.64
CA GLY A 201 -18.39 1.80 -22.13
C GLY A 201 -17.76 0.66 -21.32
N GLY A 202 -16.46 0.46 -21.53
CA GLY A 202 -15.65 -0.49 -20.79
C GLY A 202 -15.53 -0.15 -19.31
N TYR A 203 -15.42 -1.18 -18.48
CA TYR A 203 -15.27 -1.04 -17.04
C TYR A 203 -13.92 -0.43 -16.65
N GLY A 204 -13.92 0.31 -15.55
CA GLY A 204 -12.68 0.65 -14.86
C GLY A 204 -12.01 -0.62 -14.35
N HIS A 205 -10.67 -0.66 -14.31
CA HIS A 205 -9.96 -1.79 -13.72
C HIS A 205 -9.64 -1.53 -12.24
N PRO A 206 -9.72 -2.55 -11.37
CA PRO A 206 -9.41 -2.39 -9.96
C PRO A 206 -7.93 -2.09 -9.73
N GLY A 207 -7.65 -1.39 -8.64
CA GLY A 207 -6.29 -1.22 -8.14
C GLY A 207 -5.73 -2.56 -7.63
N GLN A 208 -4.42 -2.74 -7.75
CA GLN A 208 -3.75 -3.98 -7.37
C GLN A 208 -3.75 -4.18 -5.84
N VAL A 209 -4.17 -5.35 -5.39
CA VAL A 209 -4.15 -5.77 -3.98
C VAL A 209 -2.74 -5.66 -3.39
N SER A 210 -2.64 -5.22 -2.15
CA SER A 210 -1.38 -5.05 -1.40
C SER A 210 -0.39 -4.06 -2.01
N THR A 211 -0.89 -3.10 -2.79
CA THR A 211 -0.07 -2.01 -3.33
C THR A 211 -0.59 -0.62 -3.00
N GLY A 212 -1.83 -0.50 -2.51
CA GLY A 212 -2.52 0.76 -2.38
C GLY A 212 -2.91 1.40 -3.73
N GLY A 213 -2.88 0.67 -4.84
CA GLY A 213 -3.19 1.22 -6.15
C GLY A 213 -4.62 1.78 -6.25
N GLY A 214 -4.79 2.93 -6.90
CA GLY A 214 -6.10 3.51 -7.20
C GLY A 214 -6.81 2.79 -8.35
N ALA A 215 -8.13 2.80 -8.35
CA ALA A 215 -8.92 2.18 -9.42
C ALA A 215 -8.94 3.04 -10.69
N GLY A 216 -8.93 2.41 -11.86
CA GLY A 216 -9.11 3.11 -13.13
C GLY A 216 -10.56 3.55 -13.36
N GLY A 217 -10.74 4.66 -14.06
CA GLY A 217 -12.05 5.20 -14.38
C GLY A 217 -12.77 4.41 -15.48
N PRO A 218 -14.11 4.26 -15.42
CA PRO A 218 -14.85 3.61 -16.49
C PRO A 218 -14.87 4.47 -17.77
N GLY A 219 -15.08 3.83 -18.91
CA GLY A 219 -15.34 4.54 -20.16
C GLY A 219 -16.74 5.13 -20.20
N GLY A 220 -16.90 6.25 -20.93
CA GLY A 220 -18.22 6.83 -21.21
C GLY A 220 -19.04 5.97 -22.18
N GLY A 221 -20.34 6.19 -22.27
CA GLY A 221 -21.21 5.59 -23.29
C GLY A 221 -21.19 6.35 -24.62
N TYR A 222 -22.07 5.98 -25.54
CA TYR A 222 -22.32 6.67 -26.81
C TYR A 222 -23.78 6.48 -27.21
N GLU A 223 -24.43 7.48 -27.82
CA GLU A 223 -25.86 7.51 -28.23
C GLU A 223 -26.67 6.20 -28.03
N GLY A 224 -27.33 6.08 -26.87
CA GLY A 224 -28.17 4.93 -26.53
C GLY A 224 -27.45 3.75 -25.84
N THR A 225 -26.16 3.87 -25.53
CA THR A 225 -25.36 2.91 -24.75
C THR A 225 -24.95 3.48 -23.40
N GLN A 226 -24.70 2.59 -22.45
CA GLN A 226 -24.41 2.92 -21.06
C GLN A 226 -22.89 3.07 -20.85
N GLY A 227 -22.48 3.98 -19.95
CA GLY A 227 -21.09 4.03 -19.49
C GLY A 227 -20.72 2.85 -18.58
N GLY A 228 -19.42 2.60 -18.45
CA GLY A 228 -18.90 1.47 -17.68
C GLY A 228 -19.08 1.58 -16.17
N GLU A 229 -18.97 0.44 -15.50
CA GLU A 229 -18.94 0.31 -14.04
C GLU A 229 -17.64 0.81 -13.41
N ALA A 230 -17.79 1.39 -12.21
CA ALA A 230 -16.67 1.79 -11.39
C ALA A 230 -15.92 0.60 -10.81
N ALA A 231 -14.65 0.81 -10.48
CA ALA A 231 -13.80 -0.19 -9.87
C ALA A 231 -13.35 0.19 -8.46
N ALA A 232 -13.07 -0.85 -7.66
CA ALA A 232 -12.54 -0.71 -6.32
C ALA A 232 -11.02 -0.44 -6.33
N GLY A 233 -10.54 0.31 -5.34
CA GLY A 233 -9.11 0.48 -5.13
C GLY A 233 -8.45 -0.80 -4.61
N GLY A 234 -7.13 -0.85 -4.69
CA GLY A 234 -6.31 -1.92 -4.12
C GLY A 234 -6.10 -1.74 -2.61
N SER A 235 -5.99 -2.83 -1.86
CA SER A 235 -5.63 -2.76 -0.44
C SER A 235 -4.18 -2.28 -0.24
N GLY A 236 -3.92 -1.72 0.93
CA GLY A 236 -2.59 -1.31 1.38
C GLY A 236 -1.69 -2.48 1.80
N ILE A 237 -0.53 -2.16 2.37
CA ILE A 237 0.43 -3.14 2.88
C ILE A 237 1.27 -2.55 4.02
N VAL A 238 1.69 -3.39 4.97
CA VAL A 238 2.73 -3.05 5.94
C VAL A 238 4.00 -3.83 5.62
N ILE A 239 5.14 -3.14 5.64
CA ILE A 239 6.46 -3.71 5.43
C ILE A 239 7.28 -3.45 6.69
N LEU A 240 7.77 -4.52 7.30
CA LEU A 240 8.71 -4.44 8.42
C LEU A 240 10.08 -4.84 7.92
N ARG A 241 11.09 -4.07 8.31
CA ARG A 241 12.49 -4.37 8.01
C ARG A 241 13.33 -4.22 9.27
N GLY A 242 14.22 -5.17 9.51
CA GLY A 242 15.24 -5.03 10.54
C GLY A 242 16.54 -5.67 10.09
N THR A 243 17.61 -5.39 10.81
CA THR A 243 18.94 -5.91 10.49
C THR A 243 19.03 -7.42 10.78
N GLN A 244 19.85 -8.13 10.01
CA GLN A 244 20.20 -9.55 10.25
C GLN A 244 20.92 -9.79 11.59
N ASP A 245 21.29 -8.74 12.32
CA ASP A 245 21.82 -8.81 13.69
C ASP A 245 20.73 -9.38 14.63
N ASP A 246 20.63 -10.70 14.68
CA ASP A 246 19.78 -11.44 15.61
C ASP A 246 20.52 -11.58 16.94
N LEU A 247 20.60 -10.46 17.67
CA LEU A 247 21.16 -10.47 19.02
C LEU A 247 20.34 -11.43 19.87
N LEU A 248 20.99 -12.46 20.40
CA LEU A 248 20.40 -13.37 21.37
C LEU A 248 19.95 -12.56 22.59
N PRO A 249 18.66 -12.59 22.92
CA PRO A 249 18.20 -12.02 24.17
C PRO A 249 18.81 -12.80 25.33
N VAL A 250 19.38 -12.08 26.29
CA VAL A 250 19.89 -12.66 27.53
C VAL A 250 18.85 -12.46 28.60
N PHE A 251 18.54 -13.52 29.32
CA PHE A 251 17.60 -13.50 30.43
C PHE A 251 18.35 -13.68 31.74
N PHE A 252 17.95 -12.92 32.76
CA PHE A 252 18.36 -13.13 34.14
C PHE A 252 17.10 -13.24 34.98
N ASN A 253 16.92 -14.36 35.69
CA ASN A 253 15.72 -14.67 36.47
C ASN A 253 14.40 -14.49 35.68
N GLY A 254 14.38 -14.90 34.40
CA GLY A 254 13.19 -14.83 33.55
C GLY A 254 12.92 -13.45 32.93
N VAL A 255 13.70 -12.42 33.26
CA VAL A 255 13.58 -11.07 32.69
C VAL A 255 14.62 -10.89 31.58
N GLN A 256 14.19 -10.41 30.41
CA GLN A 256 15.11 -10.06 29.32
C GLN A 256 15.93 -8.83 29.74
N LEU A 257 17.24 -8.95 29.74
CA LEU A 257 18.16 -7.84 30.01
C LEU A 257 18.17 -6.86 28.84
N SER A 258 18.08 -5.55 29.13
CA SER A 258 18.23 -4.48 28.14
C SER A 258 19.70 -4.23 27.77
N GLU A 259 20.63 -4.54 28.67
CA GLU A 259 22.06 -4.36 28.50
C GLU A 259 22.86 -5.49 29.17
N ILE A 260 24.06 -5.73 28.66
CA ILE A 260 25.01 -6.68 29.22
C ILE A 260 26.32 -5.94 29.39
N TRP A 261 26.91 -6.00 30.59
CA TRP A 261 28.20 -5.41 30.89
C TRP A 261 29.19 -6.51 31.26
N LEU A 262 30.33 -6.54 30.58
CA LEU A 262 31.40 -7.51 30.80
C LEU A 262 32.66 -6.73 31.17
N ASN A 263 33.12 -6.89 32.41
CA ASN A 263 34.32 -6.22 32.94
C ASN A 263 34.32 -4.69 32.72
N GLY A 264 33.19 -4.04 33.00
CA GLY A 264 33.04 -2.58 32.82
C GLY A 264 32.80 -2.12 31.38
N VAL A 265 32.70 -3.04 30.42
CA VAL A 265 32.41 -2.71 29.02
C VAL A 265 31.02 -3.20 28.62
N LYS A 266 30.21 -2.30 28.05
CA LYS A 266 28.89 -2.65 27.50
C LYS A 266 29.07 -3.57 26.29
N ALA A 267 28.61 -4.81 26.41
CA ALA A 267 28.51 -5.73 25.30
C ALA A 267 27.33 -5.31 24.41
N GLY A 268 27.58 -5.15 23.11
CA GLY A 268 26.57 -4.75 22.13
C GLY A 268 25.53 -5.83 21.80
N GLY A 269 25.41 -6.87 22.64
CA GLY A 269 24.58 -8.05 22.49
C GLY A 269 25.37 -9.34 22.23
N LEU A 270 24.69 -10.48 22.42
CA LEU A 270 25.22 -11.80 22.12
C LEU A 270 24.77 -12.27 20.74
N ILE A 271 25.60 -13.00 20.00
CA ILE A 271 25.30 -13.53 18.66
C ILE A 271 25.57 -15.03 18.71
N ARG A 272 24.73 -15.88 18.10
CA ARG A 272 24.98 -17.32 18.00
C ARG A 272 25.15 -17.78 16.57
N ASP A 273 26.30 -18.40 16.29
CA ASP A 273 26.58 -19.04 15.00
C ASP A 273 26.50 -20.58 15.13
N GLY A 274 25.27 -21.09 15.25
CA GLY A 274 24.93 -22.52 15.36
C GLY A 274 25.40 -23.18 16.66
N VAL A 275 26.73 -23.24 16.86
CA VAL A 275 27.45 -23.93 17.94
C VAL A 275 28.03 -22.96 18.96
N ARG A 276 28.44 -21.75 18.55
CA ARG A 276 29.17 -20.80 19.41
C ARG A 276 28.37 -19.52 19.67
N VAL A 277 28.55 -18.94 20.86
CA VAL A 277 28.02 -17.63 21.24
C VAL A 277 29.16 -16.62 21.28
N PHE A 278 28.96 -15.47 20.65
CA PHE A 278 29.91 -14.37 20.53
C PHE A 278 29.32 -13.09 21.15
N THR A 279 30.16 -12.17 21.61
CA THR A 279 29.75 -10.82 21.98
C THR A 279 30.03 -9.87 20.83
N ARG A 280 29.08 -8.99 20.49
CA ARG A 280 29.31 -7.95 19.46
C ARG A 280 30.28 -6.90 20.01
N ARG A 281 31.25 -6.49 19.18
CA ARG A 281 32.29 -5.45 19.41
C ARG A 281 32.14 -4.71 20.75
N MET A 282 33.06 -4.97 21.67
CA MET A 282 33.21 -4.21 22.90
C MET A 282 33.89 -2.87 22.58
N LYS A 283 33.20 -1.74 22.79
CA LYS A 283 33.86 -0.43 22.84
C LYS A 283 34.25 -0.17 24.29
N ALA A 284 35.53 -0.28 24.61
CA ALA A 284 36.03 0.15 25.90
C ALA A 284 35.82 1.67 26.02
N CYS A 285 35.04 2.09 27.02
CA CYS A 285 35.13 3.47 27.50
C CYS A 285 36.43 3.53 28.31
N PHE A 286 37.49 4.05 27.71
CA PHE A 286 38.65 4.48 28.48
C PHE A 286 38.21 5.71 29.29
N ALA A 287 38.27 5.58 30.61
CA ALA A 287 38.14 6.70 31.54
C ALA A 287 39.39 7.59 31.47
#